data_AF-I1BVZ8-F1
#
_entry.id   AF-I1BVZ8-F1
#
_cell.length_a   1.000
_cell.length_b   1.000
_cell.length_c   1.000
_cell.angle_alpha   90.00
_cell.angle_beta   90.00
_cell.angle_gamma   90.00
#
_symmetry.space_group_name_H-M   'P 1'
#
loop_
_entity.id
_entity.type
_entity.pdbx_description
1 polymer ?
#
loop_
_entity_poly.entity_id
_entity_poly.type
_entity_poly.pdbx_seq_one_letter_code
_entity_poly.pdbx_strand_id
1 'polypeptide(L)'
;MVHKLCVEFGEKIARLEEEDYYDFPTLDRLVGDDVEKRLRELGFGYRAKYIANTAKKLNADHPDLGEKWLHSLRKVDYKEAKEELMKFQGVGPKVADCVCLMSLDHPESIPVDTHVWQIASRDYGFNKRGKTLTSIVYCRFKII
;
A
#
# COMPACT_ATOMS: atom_id res chain seq x y z
N MET A 1 -7.64 2.09 -12.16
CA MET A 1 -6.28 2.63 -11.93
C MET A 1 -5.23 1.53 -12.02
N VAL A 2 -5.30 0.49 -11.18
CA VAL A 2 -4.32 -0.62 -11.21
C VAL A 2 -4.20 -1.27 -12.59
N HIS A 3 -5.32 -1.54 -13.28
CA HIS A 3 -5.25 -2.05 -14.66
C HIS A 3 -4.43 -1.14 -15.60
N LYS A 4 -4.58 0.19 -15.53
CA LYS A 4 -3.77 1.14 -16.32
C LYS A 4 -2.29 1.10 -15.95
N LEU A 5 -1.97 0.83 -14.67
CA LEU A 5 -0.59 0.66 -14.22
C LEU A 5 0.04 -0.58 -14.87
N CYS A 6 -0.68 -1.71 -14.85
CA CYS A 6 -0.23 -2.95 -15.45
C CYS A 6 -0.08 -2.85 -16.97
N VAL A 7 -1.03 -2.20 -17.66
CA VAL A 7 -0.94 -1.99 -19.11
C VAL A 7 0.26 -1.11 -19.50
N GLU A 8 0.57 -0.06 -18.73
CA GLU A 8 1.66 0.88 -19.05
C GLU A 8 3.04 0.33 -18.67
N PHE A 9 3.18 -0.28 -17.49
CA PHE A 9 4.49 -0.63 -16.91
C PHE A 9 4.71 -2.14 -16.72
N GLY A 10 3.64 -2.93 -16.83
CA GLY A 10 3.69 -4.39 -16.69
C GLY A 10 4.06 -5.09 -17.98
N GLU A 11 4.50 -6.33 -17.85
CA GLU A 11 4.81 -7.18 -19.01
C GLU A 11 3.54 -7.89 -19.49
N LYS A 12 3.35 -7.92 -20.82
CA LYS A 12 2.22 -8.62 -21.41
C LYS A 12 2.40 -10.14 -21.21
N ILE A 13 1.45 -10.76 -20.54
CA ILE A 13 1.45 -12.21 -20.26
C ILE A 13 0.83 -12.97 -21.42
N ALA A 14 -0.40 -12.60 -21.80
CA ALA A 14 -1.19 -13.31 -22.80
C ALA A 14 -2.29 -12.44 -23.39
N ARG A 15 -2.92 -12.93 -24.46
CA ARG A 15 -4.20 -12.43 -24.97
C ARG A 15 -5.22 -13.53 -24.82
N LEU A 16 -6.33 -13.24 -24.15
CA LEU A 16 -7.46 -14.14 -24.01
C LEU A 16 -8.67 -13.47 -24.64
N GLU A 17 -9.27 -14.13 -25.63
CA GLU A 17 -10.31 -13.55 -26.48
C GLU A 17 -9.82 -12.23 -27.12
N GLU A 18 -10.46 -11.11 -26.79
CA GLU A 18 -10.10 -9.78 -27.30
C GLU A 18 -9.37 -8.91 -26.27
N GLU A 19 -9.03 -9.46 -25.10
CA GLU A 19 -8.38 -8.73 -24.01
C GLU A 19 -6.92 -9.14 -23.80
N ASP A 20 -6.05 -8.13 -23.69
CA ASP A 20 -4.65 -8.30 -23.35
C ASP A 20 -4.46 -8.28 -21.82
N TYR A 21 -3.77 -9.28 -21.30
CA TYR A 21 -3.47 -9.43 -19.87
C TYR A 21 -2.01 -9.09 -19.60
N TYR A 22 -1.78 -8.30 -18.56
CA TYR A 22 -0.49 -7.78 -18.16
C TYR A 22 -0.22 -8.13 -16.70
N ASP A 23 1.04 -8.40 -16.39
CA ASP A 23 1.46 -8.62 -15.01
C ASP A 23 1.51 -7.30 -14.22
N PHE A 24 1.65 -7.39 -12.90
CA PHE A 24 2.01 -6.24 -12.09
C PHE A 24 3.45 -5.80 -12.43
N PRO A 25 3.73 -4.49 -12.55
CA PRO A 25 5.07 -4.02 -12.88
C PRO A 25 6.10 -4.44 -11.83
N THR A 26 7.28 -4.83 -12.29
CA THR A 26 8.45 -5.05 -11.43
C THR A 26 8.97 -3.74 -10.86
N LEU A 27 9.77 -3.82 -9.80
CA LEU A 27 10.37 -2.64 -9.17
C LEU A 27 11.19 -1.80 -10.18
N ASP A 28 11.98 -2.46 -11.02
CA ASP A 28 12.84 -1.82 -12.03
C ASP A 28 12.05 -1.00 -13.06
N ARG A 29 10.82 -1.41 -13.37
CA ARG A 29 9.93 -0.68 -14.29
C ARG A 29 9.37 0.59 -13.67
N LEU A 30 9.43 0.74 -12.35
CA LEU A 30 8.85 1.87 -11.60
C LEU A 30 9.88 2.87 -11.06
N VAL A 31 11.18 2.63 -11.24
CA VAL A 31 12.26 3.53 -10.78
C VAL A 31 12.67 4.60 -11.80
N GLY A 32 12.15 4.54 -13.04
CA GLY A 32 12.45 5.52 -14.09
C GLY A 32 12.08 6.96 -13.72
N ASP A 33 12.78 7.94 -14.31
CA ASP A 33 12.55 9.36 -14.03
C ASP A 33 11.24 9.91 -14.59
N ASP A 34 10.71 9.29 -15.64
CA ASP A 34 9.47 9.66 -16.30
C ASP A 34 8.21 9.02 -15.66
N VAL A 35 8.39 8.03 -14.77
CA VAL A 35 7.29 7.25 -14.16
C VAL A 35 6.24 8.14 -13.49
N GLU A 36 6.63 9.14 -12.68
CA GLU A 36 5.67 10.04 -12.04
C GLU A 36 4.82 10.80 -13.07
N LYS A 37 5.47 11.32 -14.12
CA LYS A 37 4.80 12.09 -15.17
C LYS A 37 3.78 11.21 -15.90
N ARG A 38 4.18 10.01 -16.32
CA ARG A 38 3.30 9.03 -16.98
C ARG A 38 2.12 8.63 -16.10
N LEU A 39 2.35 8.37 -14.80
CA LEU A 39 1.27 8.06 -13.86
C LEU A 39 0.28 9.23 -13.70
N ARG A 40 0.74 10.49 -13.74
CA ARG A 40 -0.15 11.65 -13.73
C ARG A 40 -1.02 11.71 -14.98
N GLU A 41 -0.44 11.47 -16.15
CA GLU A 41 -1.15 11.40 -17.44
C GLU A 41 -2.22 10.28 -17.43
N LEU A 42 -1.95 9.15 -16.76
CA LEU A 42 -2.89 8.04 -16.59
C LEU A 42 -4.00 8.30 -15.54
N GLY A 43 -3.95 9.43 -14.84
CA GLY A 43 -4.97 9.86 -13.88
C GLY A 43 -4.73 9.44 -12.43
N PHE A 44 -3.49 9.12 -12.04
CA PHE A 44 -3.16 8.80 -10.64
C PHE A 44 -3.17 10.03 -9.71
N GLY A 45 -3.21 11.23 -10.28
CA GLY A 45 -3.23 12.48 -9.54
C GLY A 45 -2.02 12.60 -8.60
N TYR A 46 -2.24 13.05 -7.37
CA TYR A 46 -1.16 13.20 -6.39
C TYR A 46 -0.50 11.87 -5.98
N ARG A 47 -1.18 10.72 -6.17
CA ARG A 47 -0.64 9.39 -5.81
C ARG A 47 0.44 8.93 -6.78
N ALA A 48 0.53 9.52 -7.98
CA ALA A 48 1.61 9.26 -8.92
C ALA A 48 2.99 9.46 -8.25
N LYS A 49 3.14 10.55 -7.49
CA LYS A 49 4.34 10.85 -6.72
C LYS A 49 4.65 9.78 -5.67
N TYR A 50 3.63 9.24 -5.00
CA TYR A 50 3.82 8.22 -3.96
C TYR A 50 4.37 6.92 -4.53
N ILE A 51 3.82 6.48 -5.66
CA ILE A 51 4.25 5.24 -6.33
C ILE A 51 5.70 5.39 -6.82
N ALA A 52 5.99 6.44 -7.58
CA ALA A 52 7.34 6.68 -8.11
C ALA A 52 8.38 6.84 -6.98
N ASN A 53 8.07 7.61 -5.94
CA ASN A 53 8.99 7.79 -4.81
C ASN A 53 9.17 6.52 -3.99
N THR A 54 8.14 5.69 -3.84
CA THR A 54 8.23 4.41 -3.13
C THR A 54 9.17 3.46 -3.87
N ALA A 55 9.02 3.33 -5.19
CA ALA A 55 9.91 2.50 -6.01
C ALA A 55 11.37 2.98 -5.92
N LYS A 56 11.61 4.29 -6.10
CA LYS A 56 12.95 4.89 -5.98
C LYS A 56 13.55 4.70 -4.59
N LYS A 57 12.76 4.92 -3.53
CA LYS A 57 13.21 4.75 -2.15
C LYS A 57 13.55 3.30 -1.84
N LEU A 58 12.70 2.35 -2.26
CA LEU A 58 12.95 0.93 -2.03
C LEU A 58 14.25 0.47 -2.72
N ASN A 59 14.48 0.91 -3.96
CA ASN A 59 15.70 0.59 -4.69
C ASN A 59 16.94 1.28 -4.09
N ALA A 60 16.81 2.50 -3.58
CA ALA A 60 17.92 3.26 -3.00
C ALA A 60 18.31 2.76 -1.59
N ASP A 61 17.32 2.46 -0.74
CA ASP A 61 17.55 2.01 0.64
C ASP A 61 17.98 0.53 0.69
N HIS A 62 17.57 -0.27 -0.30
CA HIS A 62 17.81 -1.71 -0.34
C HIS A 62 18.30 -2.17 -1.73
N PRO A 63 19.43 -1.66 -2.25
CA PRO A 63 19.87 -1.93 -3.62
C PRO A 63 20.12 -3.43 -3.91
N ASP A 64 20.56 -4.20 -2.91
CA ASP A 64 20.85 -5.63 -3.08
C ASP A 64 19.62 -6.53 -2.89
N LEU A 65 18.58 -6.03 -2.21
CA LEU A 65 17.39 -6.80 -1.86
C LEU A 65 16.18 -6.39 -2.73
N GLY A 66 16.01 -5.11 -3.01
CA GLY A 66 14.85 -4.55 -3.70
C GLY A 66 13.55 -5.02 -3.06
N GLU A 67 12.71 -5.69 -3.85
CA GLU A 67 11.47 -6.30 -3.39
C GLU A 67 11.66 -7.42 -2.34
N LYS A 68 12.83 -8.08 -2.28
CA LYS A 68 13.12 -9.10 -1.25
C LYS A 68 13.16 -8.52 0.15
N TRP A 69 13.44 -7.23 0.30
CA TRP A 69 13.32 -6.56 1.59
C TRP A 69 11.85 -6.56 2.05
N LEU A 70 10.88 -6.28 1.17
CA LEU A 70 9.46 -6.36 1.53
C LEU A 70 9.08 -7.77 2.00
N HIS A 71 9.61 -8.82 1.36
CA HIS A 71 9.40 -10.20 1.80
C HIS A 71 9.99 -10.50 3.18
N SER A 72 11.10 -9.85 3.56
CA SER A 72 11.67 -10.02 4.91
C SER A 72 10.76 -9.49 6.02
N LEU A 73 9.86 -8.53 5.72
CA LEU A 73 8.91 -7.98 6.69
C LEU A 73 7.85 -9.00 7.16
N ARG A 74 7.74 -10.16 6.48
CA ARG A 74 6.95 -11.32 6.96
C ARG A 74 7.53 -11.98 8.21
N LYS A 75 8.82 -11.77 8.48
CA LYS A 75 9.54 -12.47 9.56
C LYS A 75 9.75 -11.61 10.82
N VAL A 76 9.48 -10.32 10.73
CA VAL A 76 9.55 -9.39 11.87
C VAL A 76 8.20 -9.30 12.55
N ASP A 77 8.11 -8.63 13.71
CA ASP A 77 6.83 -8.44 14.38
C ASP A 77 5.93 -7.43 13.62
N TYR A 78 4.62 -7.51 13.86
CA TYR A 78 3.63 -6.63 13.23
C TYR A 78 3.96 -5.13 13.39
N LYS A 79 4.44 -4.73 14.56
CA LYS A 79 4.69 -3.33 14.88
C LYS A 79 5.89 -2.82 14.07
N GLU A 80 6.96 -3.60 14.02
CA GLU A 80 8.15 -3.32 13.21
C GLU A 80 7.80 -3.25 11.73
N ALA A 81 7.09 -4.26 11.18
CA ALA A 81 6.67 -4.27 9.78
C ALA A 81 5.84 -3.02 9.41
N LYS A 82 4.90 -2.64 10.29
CA LYS A 82 4.08 -1.45 10.09
C LYS A 82 4.89 -0.15 10.16
N GLU A 83 5.81 -0.04 11.11
CA GLU A 83 6.68 1.14 11.26
C GLU A 83 7.59 1.31 10.03
N GLU A 84 8.14 0.21 9.49
CA GLU A 84 8.92 0.22 8.26
C GLU A 84 8.09 0.69 7.05
N LEU A 85 6.88 0.14 6.87
CA LEU A 85 5.98 0.53 5.77
C LEU A 85 5.57 2.01 5.84
N MET A 86 5.37 2.54 7.04
CA MET A 86 4.97 3.94 7.24
C MET A 86 6.08 4.96 6.91
N LYS A 87 7.31 4.51 6.64
CA LYS A 87 8.39 5.38 6.14
C LYS A 87 8.19 5.78 4.67
N PHE A 88 7.34 5.09 3.93
CA PHE A 88 7.04 5.42 2.53
C PHE A 88 6.02 6.56 2.41
N GLN A 89 6.28 7.47 1.48
CA GLN A 89 5.40 8.61 1.27
C GLN A 89 4.00 8.14 0.82
N GLY A 90 2.97 8.56 1.54
CA GLY A 90 1.58 8.19 1.23
C GLY A 90 1.11 6.90 1.91
N VAL A 91 1.99 6.20 2.64
CA VAL A 91 1.62 5.03 3.46
C VAL A 91 1.33 5.48 4.89
N GLY A 92 0.05 5.65 5.19
CA GLY A 92 -0.43 5.89 6.56
C GLY A 92 -0.82 4.59 7.28
N PRO A 93 -1.30 4.67 8.55
CA PRO A 93 -1.63 3.50 9.35
C PRO A 93 -2.56 2.50 8.66
N LYS A 94 -3.63 2.99 8.00
CA LYS A 94 -4.58 2.16 7.24
C LYS A 94 -3.90 1.39 6.11
N VAL A 95 -3.06 2.06 5.32
CA VAL A 95 -2.40 1.43 4.17
C VAL A 95 -1.37 0.42 4.65
N ALA A 96 -0.58 0.77 5.66
CA ALA A 96 0.37 -0.15 6.28
C ALA A 96 -0.34 -1.39 6.83
N ASP A 97 -1.46 -1.23 7.55
CA ASP A 97 -2.24 -2.36 8.03
C ASP A 97 -2.84 -3.20 6.90
N CYS A 98 -3.30 -2.60 5.80
CA CYS A 98 -3.73 -3.38 4.64
C CYS A 98 -2.60 -4.27 4.10
N VAL A 99 -1.38 -3.75 4.01
CA VAL A 99 -0.22 -4.53 3.54
C VAL A 99 0.16 -5.59 4.57
N CYS A 100 0.18 -5.26 5.86
CA CYS A 100 0.43 -6.21 6.93
C CYS A 100 -0.54 -7.40 6.89
N LEU A 101 -1.85 -7.10 6.85
CA LEU A 101 -2.90 -8.11 6.86
C LEU A 101 -2.93 -8.97 5.58
N MET A 102 -2.79 -8.34 4.40
CA MET A 102 -3.04 -9.02 3.11
C MET A 102 -1.79 -9.58 2.45
N SER A 103 -0.59 -9.17 2.88
CA SER A 103 0.66 -9.49 2.17
C SER A 103 1.85 -9.86 3.06
N LEU A 104 1.81 -9.55 4.37
CA LEU A 104 2.96 -9.80 5.27
C LEU A 104 2.68 -10.79 6.40
N ASP A 105 1.61 -11.58 6.30
CA ASP A 105 1.28 -12.65 7.26
C ASP A 105 1.04 -12.17 8.71
N HIS A 106 0.52 -10.95 8.88
CA HIS A 106 0.14 -10.37 10.19
C HIS A 106 -1.39 -10.36 10.38
N PRO A 107 -2.03 -11.51 10.72
CA PRO A 107 -3.49 -11.62 10.83
C PRO A 107 -4.09 -10.78 11.97
N GLU A 108 -3.27 -10.34 12.92
CA GLU A 108 -3.67 -9.43 14.00
C GLU A 108 -3.85 -7.96 13.54
N SER A 109 -3.41 -7.63 12.32
CA SER A 109 -3.52 -6.28 11.78
C SER A 109 -4.97 -5.94 11.41
N ILE A 110 -5.44 -4.75 11.81
CA ILE A 110 -6.81 -4.27 11.54
C ILE A 110 -6.74 -2.97 10.75
N PRO A 111 -6.97 -2.99 9.42
CA PRO A 111 -7.02 -1.78 8.62
C PRO A 111 -8.29 -0.98 8.94
N VAL A 112 -8.16 0.12 9.69
CA VAL A 112 -9.33 0.95 10.07
C VAL A 112 -9.53 2.07 9.06
N ASP A 113 -10.59 1.95 8.27
CA ASP A 113 -11.08 3.04 7.42
C ASP A 113 -12.39 3.62 7.97
N THR A 114 -13.06 4.45 7.17
CA THR A 114 -14.35 5.04 7.54
C THR A 114 -15.44 3.99 7.73
N HIS A 115 -15.40 2.88 7.00
CA HIS A 115 -16.39 1.81 7.11
C HIS A 115 -16.18 1.00 8.40
N VAL A 116 -14.94 0.60 8.68
CA VAL A 116 -14.60 -0.09 9.94
C VAL A 116 -14.93 0.80 11.14
N TRP A 117 -14.64 2.10 11.05
CA TRP A 117 -15.04 3.06 12.08
C TRP A 117 -16.56 3.13 12.28
N GLN A 118 -17.33 3.18 11.20
CA GLN A 118 -18.80 3.20 11.26
C GLN A 118 -19.36 1.93 11.90
N ILE A 119 -18.83 0.75 11.54
CA ILE A 119 -19.20 -0.55 12.11
C ILE A 119 -18.90 -0.56 13.61
N ALA A 120 -17.68 -0.22 14.01
CA ALA A 120 -17.28 -0.18 15.41
C ALA A 120 -18.15 0.77 16.24
N SER A 121 -18.46 1.94 15.69
CA SER A 121 -19.32 2.92 16.36
C SER A 121 -20.77 2.45 16.49
N ARG A 122 -21.31 1.79 15.45
CA ARG A 122 -22.71 1.34 15.38
C ARG A 122 -22.94 0.09 16.24
N ASP A 123 -22.05 -0.88 16.16
CA ASP A 123 -22.29 -2.24 16.66
C ASP A 123 -21.60 -2.51 18.00
N TYR A 124 -20.48 -1.82 18.28
CA TYR A 124 -19.64 -2.09 19.46
C TYR A 124 -19.54 -0.89 20.42
N GLY A 125 -20.32 0.17 20.19
CA GLY A 125 -20.36 1.34 21.06
C GLY A 125 -19.04 2.13 21.11
N PHE A 126 -18.20 2.04 20.08
CA PHE A 126 -16.99 2.87 19.99
C PHE A 126 -17.38 4.36 19.98
N ASN A 127 -17.06 5.05 21.07
CA ASN A 127 -17.55 6.39 21.36
C ASN A 127 -17.01 7.41 20.33
N LYS A 128 -17.89 8.05 19.56
CA LYS A 128 -17.59 9.10 18.57
C LYS A 128 -17.15 10.42 19.22
N ARG A 129 -16.07 10.45 20.01
CA ARG A 129 -15.45 11.73 20.42
C ARG A 129 -14.58 12.26 19.28
N GLY A 130 -15.23 12.75 18.22
CA GLY A 130 -14.60 13.32 17.03
C GLY A 130 -15.29 12.91 15.74
N LYS A 131 -15.36 13.82 14.76
CA LYS A 131 -15.92 13.55 13.42
C LYS A 131 -14.91 12.82 12.49
N THR A 132 -13.63 12.77 12.88
CA THR A 132 -12.53 12.36 12.01
C THR A 132 -11.69 11.26 12.67
N LEU A 133 -11.31 10.25 11.88
CA LEU A 133 -10.38 9.20 12.28
C LEU A 133 -8.96 9.77 12.35
N THR A 134 -8.53 10.21 13.54
CA THR A 134 -7.15 10.65 13.77
C THR A 134 -6.25 9.45 14.07
N SER A 135 -4.93 9.62 13.97
CA SER A 135 -3.94 8.59 14.34
C SER A 135 -4.13 8.10 15.78
N ILE A 136 -4.51 9.00 16.71
CA ILE A 136 -4.81 8.65 18.10
C ILE A 136 -6.04 7.73 18.18
N VAL A 137 -7.11 8.02 17.44
CA VAL A 137 -8.31 7.19 17.40
C VAL A 137 -8.02 5.84 16.73
N TYR A 138 -7.20 5.84 15.68
CA TYR A 138 -6.74 4.63 14.99
C TYR A 138 -6.05 3.66 15.96
N CYS A 139 -5.13 4.16 16.80
CA CYS A 139 -4.42 3.34 17.78
C CYS A 139 -5.31 2.70 18.87
N ARG A 140 -6.59 3.09 18.97
CA ARG A 140 -7.56 2.50 19.92
C ARG A 140 -8.20 1.23 19.39
N PHE A 141 -8.07 0.96 18.08
CA PHE A 141 -8.38 -0.34 17.49
C PHE A 141 -7.22 -1.29 17.75
N LYS A 142 -7.07 -1.69 19.01
CA LYS A 142 -6.27 -2.85 19.38
C LYS A 142 -7.27 -3.89 19.89
N ILE A 143 -7.25 -5.07 19.28
CA ILE A 143 -7.97 -6.21 19.82
C ILE A 143 -7.39 -6.49 21.22
N ILE A 144 -8.31 -6.74 22.15
CA ILE A 144 -8.09 -7.18 23.53
C ILE A 144 -7.47 -8.57 23.51
#